data_AF-A0A8J9S880-F1
#
_entry.id   AF-A0A8J9S880-F1
#
_cell.length_a   1.000
_cell.length_b   1.000
_cell.length_c   1.000
_cell.angle_alpha   90.00
_cell.angle_beta   90.00
_cell.angle_gamma   90.00
#
_symmetry.space_group_name_H-M   'P 1'
#
loop_
_entity.id
_entity.type
_entity.pdbx_description
1 polymer ?
#
loop_
_entity_poly.entity_id
_entity_poly.type
_entity_poly.pdbx_seq_one_letter_code
_entity_poly.pdbx_strand_id
1 'polypeptide(L)'
;KLKSSREGEIRGLILAPSLELAAQLHREIERLGIGKPGGLSSLLLSRSNASQVIGGSAGGKSGLDMLVSTPLRLVDAIEKGLRLNSVRIVVLDEADRLLDATDGKRARKPKGEAGTESIVEDEEEEEEEEEDDS
;
A
#
# COMPACT_ATOMS: atom_id res chain seq x y z
N LYS A 1 5.06 -12.41 16.15
CA LYS A 1 5.59 -11.25 15.40
C LYS A 1 6.77 -11.73 14.55
N LEU A 2 6.81 -11.41 13.26
CA LEU A 2 7.94 -11.77 12.40
C LEU A 2 9.17 -10.97 12.87
N LYS A 3 10.30 -11.58 13.25
CA LYS A 3 11.42 -10.79 13.81
C LYS A 3 11.98 -9.81 12.77
N SER A 4 12.06 -8.51 13.13
CA SER A 4 12.71 -7.48 12.31
C SER A 4 14.22 -7.47 12.57
N SER A 5 15.01 -7.26 11.51
CA SER A 5 16.44 -7.02 11.58
C SER A 5 16.81 -5.54 11.51
N ARG A 6 15.93 -4.67 10.97
CA ARG A 6 16.14 -3.22 10.83
C ARG A 6 14.84 -2.40 10.88
N GLU A 7 14.97 -1.11 11.22
CA GLU A 7 13.89 -0.13 11.14
C GLU A 7 13.36 -0.02 9.69
N GLY A 8 12.04 0.09 9.52
CA GLY A 8 11.41 0.20 8.20
C GLY A 8 11.25 -1.09 7.38
N GLU A 9 11.71 -2.24 7.86
CA GLU A 9 11.60 -3.49 7.10
C GLU A 9 10.17 -3.98 6.99
N ILE A 10 9.74 -4.27 5.75
CA ILE A 10 8.47 -4.92 5.43
C ILE A 10 8.68 -6.43 5.47
N ARG A 11 7.85 -7.15 6.25
CA ARG A 11 8.01 -8.59 6.50
C ARG A 11 7.00 -9.45 5.75
N GLY A 12 5.81 -8.94 5.53
CA GLY A 12 4.77 -9.54 4.71
C GLY A 12 4.11 -8.53 3.78
N LEU A 13 3.61 -9.03 2.66
CA LEU A 13 2.91 -8.25 1.64
C LEU A 13 1.57 -8.91 1.34
N ILE A 14 0.51 -8.12 1.23
CA ILE A 14 -0.79 -8.55 0.75
C ILE A 14 -1.18 -7.70 -0.45
N LEU A 15 -1.57 -8.36 -1.54
CA LEU A 15 -2.08 -7.72 -2.74
C LEU A 15 -3.56 -8.03 -2.90
N ALA A 16 -4.36 -6.99 -3.08
CA ALA A 16 -5.78 -7.08 -3.40
C ALA A 16 -6.07 -6.37 -4.74
N PRO A 17 -7.13 -6.75 -5.47
CA PRO A 17 -7.35 -6.25 -6.82
C PRO A 17 -7.87 -4.80 -6.85
N SER A 18 -8.48 -4.32 -5.77
CA SER A 18 -8.97 -2.95 -5.63
C SER A 18 -8.51 -2.29 -4.34
N LEU A 19 -8.55 -0.95 -4.29
CA LEU A 19 -8.24 -0.20 -3.08
C LEU A 19 -9.27 -0.46 -1.97
N GLU A 20 -10.54 -0.62 -2.33
CA GLU A 20 -11.62 -0.94 -1.39
C GLU A 20 -11.34 -2.28 -0.68
N LEU A 21 -11.02 -3.32 -1.44
CA LEU A 21 -10.70 -4.65 -0.89
C LEU A 21 -9.41 -4.61 -0.07
N ALA A 22 -8.39 -3.88 -0.54
CA ALA A 22 -7.17 -3.65 0.23
C ALA A 22 -7.45 -2.96 1.58
N ALA A 23 -8.34 -1.97 1.61
CA ALA A 23 -8.74 -1.27 2.84
C ALA A 23 -9.54 -2.18 3.78
N GLN A 24 -10.43 -3.02 3.26
CA GLN A 24 -11.15 -4.01 4.05
C GLN A 24 -10.19 -5.01 4.72
N LEU A 25 -9.24 -5.57 3.95
CA LEU A 25 -8.21 -6.46 4.48
C LEU A 25 -7.33 -5.77 5.52
N HIS A 26 -6.94 -4.51 5.27
CA HIS A 26 -6.15 -3.73 6.22
C HIS A 26 -6.84 -3.60 7.57
N ARG A 27 -8.13 -3.21 7.58
CA ARG A 27 -8.92 -3.12 8.81
C ARG A 27 -9.00 -4.45 9.55
N GLU A 28 -9.14 -5.56 8.84
CA GLU A 28 -9.18 -6.88 9.46
C GLU A 28 -7.83 -7.26 10.09
N ILE A 29 -6.72 -6.93 9.45
CA ILE A 29 -5.37 -7.14 10.00
C ILE A 29 -5.16 -6.32 11.27
N GLU A 30 -5.59 -5.06 11.28
CA GLU A 30 -5.54 -4.21 12.48
C GLU A 30 -6.34 -4.83 13.62
N ARG A 31 -7.56 -5.30 13.34
CA ARG A 31 -8.41 -6.00 14.33
C ARG A 31 -7.74 -7.25 14.87
N LEU A 32 -7.13 -8.07 14.02
CA LEU A 32 -6.38 -9.27 14.42
C LEU A 32 -5.13 -8.95 15.26
N GLY A 33 -4.58 -7.75 15.10
CA GLY A 33 -3.47 -7.23 15.89
C GLY A 33 -3.83 -6.83 17.32
N ILE A 34 -5.11 -6.51 17.58
CA ILE A 34 -5.58 -6.09 18.91
C ILE A 34 -5.37 -7.22 19.93
N GLY A 35 -4.80 -6.87 21.08
CA GLY A 35 -4.56 -7.81 22.18
C GLY A 35 -3.39 -8.78 21.97
N LYS A 36 -2.67 -8.72 20.84
CA LYS A 36 -1.45 -9.50 20.63
C LYS A 36 -0.27 -8.86 21.37
N PRO A 37 0.52 -9.62 22.15
CA PRO A 37 1.74 -9.10 22.75
C PRO A 37 2.69 -8.51 21.69
N GLY A 38 3.00 -7.22 21.81
CA GLY A 38 3.82 -6.48 20.85
C GLY A 38 3.10 -5.98 19.60
N GLY A 39 1.78 -6.18 19.50
CA GLY A 39 0.94 -5.71 18.40
C GLY A 39 1.29 -6.29 17.01
N LEU A 40 0.53 -5.87 16.01
CA LEU A 40 0.80 -6.14 14.60
C LEU A 40 0.83 -4.79 13.87
N SER A 41 1.97 -4.43 13.29
CA SER A 41 2.08 -3.18 12.53
C SER A 41 1.72 -3.43 11.07
N SER A 42 0.61 -2.86 10.62
CA SER A 42 0.19 -2.90 9.22
C SER A 42 0.03 -1.51 8.64
N LEU A 43 0.10 -1.41 7.31
CA LEU A 43 -0.15 -0.18 6.59
C LEU A 43 -0.72 -0.48 5.21
N LEU A 44 -1.74 0.26 4.82
CA LEU A 44 -2.24 0.31 3.45
C LEU A 44 -1.43 1.31 2.64
N LEU A 45 -0.74 0.85 1.59
CA LEU A 45 0.06 1.71 0.72
C LEU A 45 -0.84 2.58 -0.14
N SER A 46 -0.73 3.90 0.05
CA SER A 46 -1.45 4.93 -0.70
C SER A 46 -0.45 5.87 -1.39
N ARG A 47 -0.95 6.88 -2.12
CA ARG A 47 -0.07 7.95 -2.66
C ARG A 47 0.51 8.82 -1.54
N SER A 48 -0.29 9.16 -0.54
CA SER A 48 0.09 10.08 0.54
C SER A 48 1.21 9.52 1.44
N ASN A 49 1.23 8.22 1.68
CA ASN A 49 2.23 7.58 2.54
C ASN A 49 3.39 6.91 1.77
N ALA A 50 3.37 6.88 0.43
CA ALA A 50 4.37 6.19 -0.37
C ALA A 50 5.81 6.63 -0.04
N SER A 51 6.05 7.93 0.13
CA SER A 51 7.37 8.48 0.44
C SER A 51 7.90 7.97 1.80
N GLN A 52 7.03 7.82 2.80
CA GLN A 52 7.41 7.30 4.12
C GLN A 52 7.75 5.81 4.06
N VAL A 53 6.99 5.04 3.29
CA VAL A 53 7.22 3.60 3.10
C VAL A 53 8.51 3.37 2.32
N ILE A 54 8.74 4.12 1.24
CA ILE A 54 9.99 4.07 0.44
C ILE A 54 11.20 4.46 1.28
N GLY A 55 11.07 5.51 2.11
CA GLY A 55 12.13 5.99 2.99
C GLY A 55 12.44 5.06 4.18
N GLY A 56 11.65 4.00 4.40
CA GLY A 56 11.83 3.08 5.52
C GLY A 56 11.41 3.65 6.87
N SER A 57 10.63 4.74 6.89
CA SER A 57 10.13 5.35 8.13
C SER A 57 8.79 4.74 8.57
N ALA A 58 8.13 3.98 7.70
CA ALA A 58 6.86 3.32 7.99
C ALA A 58 7.01 2.22 9.06
N GLY A 59 6.11 2.21 10.04
CA GLY A 59 6.11 1.24 11.15
C GLY A 59 7.13 1.55 12.27
N GLY A 60 7.90 2.64 12.16
CA GLY A 60 8.90 3.08 13.14
C GLY A 60 9.97 2.01 13.41
N LYS A 61 10.54 2.02 14.62
CA LYS A 61 11.64 1.13 15.06
C LYS A 61 11.35 -0.37 14.91
N SER A 62 10.08 -0.76 14.76
CA SER A 62 9.66 -2.16 14.80
C SER A 62 9.68 -2.92 13.46
N GLY A 63 9.99 -2.35 12.29
CA GLY A 63 9.06 -1.58 11.47
C GLY A 63 7.79 -2.34 11.08
N LEU A 64 7.54 -2.58 9.79
CA LEU A 64 6.21 -3.00 9.29
C LEU A 64 6.03 -4.52 9.22
N ASP A 65 5.02 -5.08 9.89
CA ASP A 65 4.72 -6.52 9.83
C ASP A 65 4.10 -6.86 8.48
N MET A 66 3.08 -6.09 8.07
CA MET A 66 2.30 -6.33 6.85
C MET A 66 2.13 -5.03 6.06
N LEU A 67 2.53 -5.03 4.78
CA LEU A 67 2.14 -4.00 3.83
C LEU A 67 0.97 -4.51 3.00
N VAL A 68 -0.12 -3.76 2.92
CA VAL A 68 -1.28 -4.06 2.07
C VAL A 68 -1.25 -3.10 0.88
N SER A 69 -1.46 -3.58 -0.34
CA SER A 69 -1.48 -2.73 -1.52
C SER A 69 -2.27 -3.31 -2.68
N THR A 70 -2.42 -2.53 -3.74
CA THR A 70 -2.83 -3.00 -5.07
C THR A 70 -1.58 -3.18 -5.94
N PRO A 71 -1.60 -4.07 -6.97
CA PRO A 71 -0.41 -4.37 -7.77
C PRO A 71 0.24 -3.14 -8.39
N LEU A 72 -0.56 -2.26 -9.02
CA LEU A 72 -0.02 -1.07 -9.68
C LEU A 72 0.59 -0.09 -8.68
N ARG A 73 -0.03 0.09 -7.51
CA ARG A 73 0.51 0.97 -6.46
C ARG A 73 1.82 0.41 -5.89
N LEU A 74 1.93 -0.90 -5.72
CA LEU A 74 3.17 -1.54 -5.30
C LEU A 74 4.27 -1.38 -6.35
N VAL A 75 3.97 -1.62 -7.63
CA VAL A 75 4.92 -1.43 -8.74
C VAL A 75 5.43 0.00 -8.77
N ASP A 76 4.54 1.00 -8.70
CA ASP A 76 4.92 2.42 -8.64
C ASP A 76 5.92 2.69 -7.50
N ALA A 77 5.70 2.09 -6.32
CA ALA A 77 6.58 2.28 -5.17
C ALA A 77 7.93 1.58 -5.34
N ILE A 78 7.96 0.37 -5.91
CA ILE A 78 9.20 -0.36 -6.23
C ILE A 78 10.05 0.43 -7.22
N GLU A 79 9.42 0.98 -8.28
CA GLU A 79 10.12 1.81 -9.27
C GLU A 79 10.71 3.09 -8.67
N LYS A 80 10.08 3.62 -7.61
CA LYS A 80 10.56 4.77 -6.84
C LYS A 80 11.57 4.40 -5.73
N GLY A 81 11.93 3.13 -5.61
CA GLY A 81 13.00 2.68 -4.72
C GLY A 81 12.54 1.88 -3.49
N LEU A 82 11.27 1.50 -3.39
CA LEU A 82 10.81 0.63 -2.30
C LEU A 82 11.56 -0.71 -2.34
N ARG A 83 12.14 -1.09 -1.20
CA ARG A 83 12.91 -2.33 -1.03
C ARG A 83 12.05 -3.40 -0.37
N LEU A 84 11.96 -4.57 -1.01
CA LEU A 84 11.21 -5.73 -0.50
C LEU A 84 12.13 -6.90 -0.06
N ASN A 85 13.43 -6.64 0.14
CA ASN A 85 14.43 -7.67 0.45
C ASN A 85 14.12 -8.48 1.73
N SER A 86 13.34 -7.91 2.65
CA SER A 86 12.99 -8.53 3.94
C SER A 86 11.61 -9.21 3.94
N VAL A 87 10.87 -9.12 2.84
CA VAL A 87 9.55 -9.76 2.68
C VAL A 87 9.73 -11.27 2.60
N ARG A 88 9.01 -12.01 3.46
CA ARG A 88 9.07 -13.48 3.52
C ARG A 88 7.78 -14.15 3.10
N ILE A 89 6.68 -13.40 3.12
CA ILE A 89 5.34 -13.89 2.84
C ILE A 89 4.67 -12.90 1.90
N VAL A 90 4.10 -13.43 0.82
CA VAL A 90 3.23 -12.69 -0.09
C VAL A 90 1.89 -13.42 -0.13
N VAL A 91 0.81 -12.67 0.06
CA VAL A 91 -0.56 -13.15 -0.09
C VAL A 91 -1.20 -12.43 -1.27
N LEU A 92 -1.80 -13.18 -2.17
CA LEU A 92 -2.56 -12.66 -3.30
C LEU A 92 -4.03 -12.94 -3.00
N ASP A 93 -4.80 -11.88 -2.76
CA ASP A 93 -6.25 -11.95 -2.61
C ASP A 93 -6.92 -11.86 -3.99
N GLU A 94 -7.92 -12.71 -4.24
CA GLU A 94 -8.59 -12.79 -5.55
C GLU A 94 -7.60 -12.85 -6.73
N ALA A 95 -6.70 -13.84 -6.70
CA ALA A 95 -5.58 -13.95 -7.64
C ALA A 95 -6.02 -14.03 -9.11
N ASP A 96 -7.19 -14.59 -9.39
CA ASP A 96 -7.82 -14.57 -10.71
C ASP A 96 -8.12 -13.15 -11.19
N ARG A 97 -8.75 -12.31 -10.35
CA ARG A 97 -8.99 -10.90 -10.68
C ARG A 97 -7.71 -10.08 -10.82
N LEU A 98 -6.70 -10.40 -10.01
CA LEU A 98 -5.38 -9.81 -10.15
C LEU A 98 -4.75 -10.12 -11.50
N LEU A 99 -5.00 -11.31 -12.06
CA LEU A 99 -4.54 -11.70 -13.39
C LEU A 99 -5.39 -11.02 -14.49
N ASP A 100 -6.71 -11.00 -14.35
CA ASP A 100 -7.64 -10.39 -15.31
C ASP A 100 -7.40 -8.87 -15.48
N ALA A 101 -7.10 -8.16 -14.38
CA ALA A 101 -6.75 -6.74 -14.41
C ALA A 101 -5.39 -6.46 -15.08
N THR A 102 -4.58 -7.50 -15.29
CA THR A 102 -3.24 -7.43 -15.90
C THR A 102 -3.19 -7.98 -17.33
N ASP A 103 -4.29 -8.52 -17.86
CA ASP A 103 -4.42 -8.90 -19.26
C ASP A 103 -4.49 -7.66 -20.19
N GLY A 104 -3.32 -7.03 -20.38
CA GLY A 104 -2.94 -6.39 -21.63
C GLY A 104 -3.37 -4.94 -21.91
N LYS A 105 -4.07 -4.23 -21.00
CA LYS A 105 -4.53 -2.84 -21.29
C LYS A 105 -3.78 -1.69 -20.62
N ARG A 106 -2.52 -1.91 -20.23
CA ARG A 106 -1.55 -0.81 -20.05
C ARG A 106 -0.21 -1.19 -20.68
N ALA A 107 -0.22 -1.30 -22.01
CA ALA A 107 1.02 -1.13 -22.77
C ALA A 107 1.60 0.23 -22.37
N ARG A 108 2.75 0.22 -21.70
CA ARG A 108 3.55 1.44 -21.49
C ARG A 108 3.77 2.07 -22.86
N LYS A 109 3.13 3.20 -23.16
CA LYS A 109 3.55 4.02 -24.30
C LYS A 109 5.03 4.34 -24.08
N PRO A 110 5.93 4.05 -25.03
CA PRO A 110 7.31 4.50 -24.92
C PRO A 110 7.29 6.03 -24.80
N LYS A 111 7.95 6.58 -23.77
CA LYS A 111 8.15 8.02 -23.63
C LYS A 111 9.09 8.48 -24.76
N GLY A 112 8.48 8.90 -25.86
CA GLY A 112 9.10 9.62 -26.95
C GLY A 112 8.15 10.74 -27.35
N GLU A 113 8.68 11.96 -27.29
CA GLU A 113 8.13 13.21 -27.84
C GLU A 113 7.16 14.01 -26.96
N ALA A 114 7.56 15.27 -26.81
CA ALA A 114 6.98 16.29 -25.97
C ALA A 114 5.60 16.72 -26.50
N GLY A 115 4.64 16.81 -25.60
CA GLY A 115 3.33 17.40 -25.85
C GLY A 115 2.63 17.60 -24.52
N THR A 116 2.42 18.87 -24.18
CA THR A 116 1.59 19.36 -23.07
C THR A 116 0.23 18.66 -23.04
N GLU A 117 -0.10 17.97 -21.95
CA GLU A 117 -1.49 17.68 -21.60
C GLU A 117 -1.72 17.89 -20.10
N SER A 118 -2.89 18.45 -19.86
CA SER A 118 -3.50 18.99 -18.66
C SER A 118 -3.42 18.10 -17.42
N ILE A 119 -3.06 18.73 -16.31
CA ILE A 119 -3.27 18.23 -14.96
C ILE A 119 -4.80 18.23 -14.73
N VAL A 120 -5.38 17.05 -14.58
CA VAL A 120 -6.70 16.89 -13.96
C VAL A 120 -6.40 16.73 -12.47
N GLU A 121 -6.63 17.78 -11.70
CA GLU A 121 -6.64 17.73 -10.24
C GLU A 121 -7.98 17.10 -9.86
N ASP A 122 -7.97 15.81 -9.50
CA ASP A 122 -9.07 15.23 -8.74
C ASP A 122 -8.97 15.82 -7.34
N GLU A 123 -9.77 16.86 -7.09
CA GLU A 123 -10.06 17.36 -5.75
C GLU A 123 -10.84 16.26 -5.02
N GLU A 124 -10.20 15.57 -4.07
CA GLU A 124 -10.93 14.80 -3.06
C GLU A 124 -11.52 15.83 -2.08
N GLU A 125 -12.83 16.09 -2.17
CA GLU A 125 -13.58 16.88 -1.20
C GLU A 125 -13.50 16.18 0.17
N GLU A 126 -12.88 16.85 1.15
CA GLU A 126 -12.98 16.49 2.56
C GLU A 126 -14.35 16.99 3.07
N GLU A 127 -15.28 16.07 3.33
CA GLU A 127 -16.49 16.39 4.10
C GLU A 127 -16.07 16.62 5.57
N GLU A 128 -16.07 17.88 6.00
CA GLU A 128 -16.01 18.25 7.41
C GLU A 128 -17.34 17.87 8.08
N GLU A 129 -17.34 16.84 8.93
CA GLU A 129 -18.43 16.59 9.87
C GLU A 129 -18.37 17.68 10.96
N GLU A 130 -19.29 18.65 10.91
CA GLU A 130 -19.52 19.57 12.03
C GLU A 130 -20.14 18.81 13.20
N GLU A 131 -19.39 18.67 14.30
CA GLU A 131 -19.92 18.30 15.60
C GLU A 131 -20.70 19.49 16.19
N ASP A 132 -22.03 19.40 16.07
CA ASP A 132 -23.02 20.19 16.81
C ASP A 132 -22.93 19.85 18.31
N ASP A 133 -22.32 20.72 19.11
CA ASP A 133 -22.41 20.64 20.58
C ASP A 133 -23.32 21.75 21.11
N SER A 134 -24.31 21.29 21.88
CA SER A 134 -25.48 22.01 22.39
C SER A 134 -25.22 22.72 23.72
#